data_AF-A0A922W6P5-F1
#
_entry.id   AF-A0A922W6P5-F1
#
_cell.length_a   1.000
_cell.length_b   1.000
_cell.length_c   1.000
_cell.angle_alpha   90.00
_cell.angle_beta   90.00
_cell.angle_gamma   90.00
#
_symmetry.space_group_name_H-M   'P 1'
#
loop_
_entity.id
_entity.type
_entity.pdbx_description
1 polymer ?
#
loop_
_entity_poly.entity_id
_entity_poly.type
_entity_poly.pdbx_seq_one_letter_code
_entity_poly.pdbx_strand_id
1 'polypeptide(L)'
;RIETDGGVLTLTHGGADLFIDGEHQVRPTHDVALGGEYAHLYRRFADLIAAGRSDVDLTPLSHVADAFMLGERIAAPAFHF
;
A
#
# COMPACT_ATOMS: atom_id res chain seq x y z
N ARG A 1 -0.56 9.42 6.52
CA ARG A 1 -0.64 9.83 7.94
C ARG A 1 -2.02 9.46 8.44
N ILE A 2 -2.10 8.86 9.62
CA ILE A 2 -3.34 8.43 10.26
C ILE A 2 -3.32 9.03 11.67
N GLU A 3 -4.37 9.76 12.02
CA GLU A 3 -4.53 10.38 13.34
C GLU A 3 -5.50 9.55 14.17
N THR A 4 -5.12 9.25 15.41
CA THR A 4 -5.90 8.43 16.33
C THR A 4 -5.99 9.11 17.70
N ASP A 5 -6.84 8.57 18.57
CA ASP A 5 -6.92 8.94 19.99
C ASP A 5 -5.67 8.54 20.79
N GLY A 6 -4.87 7.63 20.26
CA GLY A 6 -3.60 7.16 20.84
C GLY A 6 -2.34 7.78 20.24
N GLY A 7 -2.46 8.76 19.34
CA GLY A 7 -1.31 9.42 18.70
C GLY A 7 -1.38 9.43 17.17
N VAL A 8 -0.23 9.65 16.52
CA VAL A 8 -0.14 9.76 15.06
C VAL A 8 0.72 8.65 14.48
N LEU A 9 0.17 7.91 13.51
CA LEU A 9 0.90 6.94 12.70
C LEU A 9 1.23 7.54 11.33
N THR A 10 2.49 7.44 10.93
CA THR A 10 2.92 7.82 9.57
C THR A 10 3.66 6.68 8.90
N LEU A 11 3.25 6.35 7.68
CA LEU A 11 3.97 5.47 6.78
C LEU A 11 4.59 6.30 5.65
N THR A 12 5.86 6.05 5.35
CA THR A 12 6.58 6.66 4.22
C THR A 12 7.28 5.60 3.37
N HIS A 13 7.87 6.01 2.24
CA HIS A 13 8.58 5.10 1.32
C HIS A 13 7.74 3.89 0.90
N GLY A 14 6.49 4.12 0.51
CA GLY A 14 5.57 3.05 0.09
C GLY A 14 5.12 2.11 1.23
N GLY A 15 5.34 2.48 2.49
CA GLY A 15 5.01 1.64 3.66
C GLY A 15 6.23 0.97 4.29
N ALA A 16 7.43 1.19 3.75
CA ALA A 16 8.67 0.63 4.29
C ALA A 16 9.03 1.19 5.66
N ASP A 17 8.78 2.47 5.90
CA ASP A 17 9.11 3.14 7.16
C ASP A 17 7.85 3.49 7.94
N LEU A 18 7.91 3.22 9.24
CA LEU A 18 6.82 3.47 10.20
C LEU A 18 7.28 4.46 11.27
N PHE A 19 6.47 5.48 11.51
CA PHE A 19 6.65 6.44 12.59
C PHE A 19 5.43 6.44 13.50
N ILE A 20 5.67 6.47 14.81
CA ILE A 20 4.65 6.66 15.85
C ILE A 20 5.02 7.92 16.62
N ASP A 21 4.14 8.91 16.62
CA ASP A 21 4.36 10.22 17.25
C ASP A 21 5.67 10.91 16.81
N GLY A 22 6.04 10.69 15.54
CA GLY A 22 7.27 11.22 14.95
C GLY A 22 8.53 10.40 15.23
N GLU A 23 8.45 9.40 16.10
CA GLU A 23 9.57 8.49 16.40
C GLU A 23 9.62 7.34 15.41
N HIS A 24 10.76 7.18 14.73
CA HIS A 24 10.97 6.14 13.74
C HIS A 24 11.03 4.77 14.41
N GLN A 25 10.10 3.89 14.03
CA GLN A 25 10.00 2.53 14.54
C GLN A 25 10.93 1.62 13.73
N VAL A 26 12.24 1.73 13.96
CA VAL A 26 13.26 0.89 13.30
C VAL A 26 13.01 -0.58 13.66
N ARG A 27 12.82 -1.45 12.65
CA ARG A 27 12.94 -2.90 12.81
C ARG A 27 14.37 -3.36 12.48
N PRO A 28 14.86 -4.47 13.06
CA PRO A 28 16.16 -5.02 12.70
C PRO A 28 16.18 -5.37 11.21
N THR A 29 17.27 -4.98 10.56
CA THR A 29 17.67 -5.33 9.20
C THR A 29 17.32 -6.78 8.88
N HIS A 30 16.31 -6.99 8.05
CA HIS A 30 16.38 -8.02 7.02
C HIS A 30 16.17 -7.29 5.70
N ASP A 31 17.13 -7.50 4.81
CA ASP A 31 17.23 -6.89 3.50
C ASP A 31 15.90 -6.94 2.75
N VAL A 32 15.22 -5.81 2.76
CA VAL A 32 14.99 -4.89 1.64
C VAL A 32 13.66 -4.22 1.95
N ALA A 33 13.69 -2.88 2.08
CA ALA A 33 12.54 -2.02 2.33
C ALA A 33 11.27 -2.36 1.49
N LEU A 34 11.40 -3.01 0.33
CA LEU A 34 10.30 -3.60 -0.46
C LEU A 34 10.67 -4.92 -1.18
N GLY A 35 11.89 -5.46 -1.01
CA GLY A 35 12.38 -6.59 -1.80
C GLY A 35 11.82 -7.94 -1.36
N GLY A 36 11.19 -7.99 -0.19
CA GLY A 36 10.44 -9.15 0.28
C GLY A 36 8.99 -9.20 -0.22
N GLU A 37 8.44 -8.12 -0.80
CA GLU A 37 7.01 -8.06 -1.14
C GLU A 37 6.59 -9.17 -2.10
N TYR A 38 7.33 -9.35 -3.20
CA TYR A 38 7.06 -10.42 -4.15
C TYR A 38 7.24 -11.81 -3.52
N ALA A 39 8.25 -12.01 -2.67
CA ALA A 39 8.43 -13.27 -1.97
C ALA A 39 7.24 -13.59 -1.04
N HIS A 40 6.72 -12.57 -0.35
CA HIS A 40 5.51 -12.70 0.47
C HIS A 40 4.26 -12.95 -0.37
N LEU A 41 4.11 -12.30 -1.53
CA LEU A 41 3.03 -12.54 -2.48
C LEU A 41 3.04 -14.00 -2.95
N TYR A 42 4.20 -14.53 -3.36
CA TYR A 42 4.31 -15.93 -3.80
C TYR A 42 4.03 -16.93 -2.68
N ARG A 43 4.47 -16.64 -1.44
CA ARG A 43 4.14 -17.47 -0.28
C ARG A 43 2.61 -17.53 -0.07
N ARG A 44 1.94 -16.38 -0.06
CA ARG A 44 0.48 -16.30 0.06
C ARG A 44 -0.22 -17.02 -1.10
N PHE A 45 0.30 -16.89 -2.32
CA PHE A 45 -0.27 -17.55 -3.47
C PHE A 45 -0.17 -19.08 -3.38
N ALA A 46 0.96 -19.62 -2.94
CA ALA A 46 1.13 -21.04 -2.68
C ALA A 46 0.13 -21.55 -1.62
N ASP A 47 -0.05 -20.80 -0.53
CA ASP A 47 -1.02 -21.14 0.53
C ASP A 47 -2.46 -21.19 -0.01
N LEU A 48 -2.84 -20.25 -0.86
CA LEU A 48 -4.16 -20.19 -1.49
C LEU A 48 -4.42 -21.35 -2.45
N ILE A 49 -3.41 -21.72 -3.26
CA ILE A 49 -3.49 -22.88 -4.16
C ILE A 49 -3.68 -24.17 -3.35
N ALA A 50 -2.85 -24.38 -2.32
CA ALA A 50 -2.94 -25.57 -1.48
C ALA A 50 -4.30 -25.69 -0.78
N ALA A 51 -4.90 -24.56 -0.40
CA ALA A 51 -6.23 -24.51 0.20
C ALA A 51 -7.38 -24.53 -0.83
N GLY A 52 -7.11 -24.44 -2.14
CA GLY A 52 -8.12 -24.32 -3.18
C GLY A 52 -8.98 -23.05 -3.05
N ARG A 53 -8.39 -21.94 -2.58
CA ARG A 53 -9.08 -20.68 -2.31
C ARG A 53 -8.62 -19.56 -3.24
N SER A 54 -9.46 -18.55 -3.38
CA SER A 54 -9.13 -17.29 -4.06
C SER A 54 -9.09 -16.15 -3.05
N ASP A 55 -8.21 -15.19 -3.31
CA ASP A 55 -8.07 -13.95 -2.55
C ASP A 55 -8.13 -12.80 -3.55
N VAL A 56 -9.29 -12.15 -3.62
CA VAL A 56 -9.60 -11.12 -4.63
C VAL A 56 -10.25 -9.95 -3.92
N ASP A 57 -9.45 -8.94 -3.61
CA ASP A 57 -9.92 -7.67 -3.07
C ASP A 57 -9.96 -6.61 -4.19
N LEU A 58 -11.18 -6.22 -4.58
CA LEU A 58 -11.41 -5.19 -5.60
C LEU A 58 -11.54 -3.79 -5.01
N THR A 59 -11.46 -3.62 -3.69
CA THR A 59 -11.67 -2.34 -3.01
C THR A 59 -10.74 -1.24 -3.56
N PRO A 60 -9.42 -1.48 -3.75
CA PRO A 60 -8.53 -0.46 -4.30
C PRO A 60 -8.91 -0.04 -5.73
N LEU A 61 -9.26 -1.00 -6.58
CA LEU A 61 -9.69 -0.72 -7.96
C LEU A 61 -11.04 0.00 -8.00
N SER A 62 -11.93 -0.32 -7.06
CA SER A 62 -13.24 0.33 -6.94
C SER A 62 -13.06 1.82 -6.63
N HIS A 63 -12.15 2.18 -5.72
CA HIS A 63 -11.82 3.59 -5.46
C HIS A 63 -11.25 4.32 -6.69
N VAL A 64 -10.44 3.64 -7.52
CA VAL A 64 -10.00 4.20 -8.79
C VAL A 64 -11.18 4.43 -9.73
N ALA A 65 -12.08 3.46 -9.85
CA ALA A 65 -13.28 3.59 -10.67
C ALA A 65 -14.15 4.77 -10.21
N ASP A 66 -14.40 4.88 -8.90
CA ASP A 66 -15.18 5.96 -8.30
C ASP A 66 -14.55 7.34 -8.58
N ALA A 67 -13.21 7.46 -8.43
CA ALA A 67 -12.50 8.71 -8.73
C ALA A 67 -12.70 9.15 -10.18
N PHE A 68 -12.75 8.20 -11.13
CA PHE A 68 -12.98 8.48 -12.55
C PHE A 68 -14.45 8.75 -12.89
N MET A 69 -15.39 8.13 -12.15
CA MET A 69 -16.83 8.31 -12.38
C MET A 69 -17.38 9.58 -11.73
N LEU A 70 -16.83 9.99 -10.59
CA LEU A 70 -17.33 11.11 -9.77
C LEU A 70 -16.46 12.36 -9.85
N GLY A 71 -15.19 12.23 -10.21
CA GLY A 71 -14.23 13.33 -10.19
C GLY A 71 -14.50 14.41 -11.24
N GLU A 72 -14.32 15.67 -10.86
CA GLU A 72 -14.25 16.78 -11.81
C GLU A 72 -13.00 16.62 -12.70
N ARG A 73 -13.16 16.83 -14.00
CA ARG A 73 -12.07 16.67 -14.97
C ARG A 73 -11.48 18.03 -15.31
N ILE A 74 -10.28 18.30 -14.78
CA ILE A 74 -9.53 19.53 -15.04
C ILE A 74 -8.42 19.21 -16.04
N ALA A 75 -8.47 19.82 -17.23
CA ALA A 75 -7.44 19.62 -18.25
C ALA A 75 -6.14 20.34 -17.86
N ALA A 76 -5.03 19.60 -17.87
CA ALA A 76 -3.69 20.16 -17.74
C ALA A 76 -3.10 20.50 -19.13
N PRO A 77 -2.05 21.34 -19.20
CA PRO A 77 -1.28 21.51 -20.43
C PRO A 77 -0.77 20.17 -20.98
N ALA A 78 -0.41 20.15 -22.26
CA ALA A 78 0.18 18.96 -22.87
C ALA A 78 1.46 18.53 -22.13
N PHE A 79 1.58 17.23 -21.88
CA PHE A 79 2.79 16.64 -21.32
C PHE A 79 3.83 16.46 -22.44
N HIS A 80 5.04 16.98 -22.22
CA HIS A 80 6.21 16.83 -23.11
C HIS A 80 7.36 16.17 -22.34
N PHE A 81 8.09 15.27 -23.00
CA PHE A 81 9.24 14.54 -22.45
C PHE A 81 10.57 15.15 -22.90
#